data_AF-A0A381TZW5-F1
#
_entry.id   AF-A0A381TZW5-F1
#
_cell.length_a   1.000
_cell.length_b   1.000
_cell.length_c   1.000
_cell.angle_alpha   90.00
_cell.angle_beta   90.00
_cell.angle_gamma   90.00
#
_symmetry.space_group_name_H-M   'P 1'
#
loop_
_entity.id
_entity.type
_entity.pdbx_description
1 polymer ?
#
loop_
_entity_poly.entity_id
_entity_poly.type
_entity_poly.pdbx_seq_one_letter_code
_entity_poly.pdbx_strand_id
1 'polypeptide(L)'
;MFEVMHVPHRISGKSVVIYNTKAELEREYLNDFASRAGETWHHTEMDWVQALHSSEDKVHLYLQWTRYDEDGSALATYPALWIMTKIHGNWGAQCRSSFAP
;
A
#
# COMPACT_ATOMS: atom_id res chain seq x y z
N MET A 1 7.89 -6.71 -3.51
CA MET A 1 6.80 -6.04 -2.78
C MET A 1 7.04 -6.02 -1.27
N PHE A 2 7.16 -7.16 -0.60
CA PHE A 2 7.17 -7.22 0.87
C PHE A 2 8.45 -6.73 1.54
N GLU A 3 9.57 -6.63 0.82
CA GLU A 3 10.83 -6.10 1.39
C GLU A 3 10.76 -4.62 1.75
N VAL A 4 9.88 -3.86 1.09
CA VAL A 4 9.63 -2.44 1.37
C VAL A 4 8.40 -2.23 2.25
N MET A 5 7.99 -3.25 3.01
CA MET A 5 6.93 -3.17 4.02
C MET A 5 7.51 -3.59 5.38
N HIS A 6 7.57 -2.64 6.30
CA HIS A 6 8.04 -2.92 7.65
C HIS A 6 6.96 -3.63 8.45
N VAL A 7 7.37 -4.65 9.20
CA VAL A 7 6.53 -5.32 10.20
C VAL A 7 6.84 -4.81 11.61
N PRO A 8 5.86 -4.65 12.51
CA PRO A 8 4.43 -4.83 12.27
C PRO A 8 3.88 -3.80 11.25
N HIS A 9 3.11 -4.27 10.27
CA HIS A 9 2.55 -3.45 9.20
C HIS A 9 1.09 -3.16 9.48
N ARG A 10 0.69 -1.89 9.40
CA ARG A 10 -0.69 -1.46 9.64
C ARG A 10 -1.39 -1.03 8.36
N ILE A 11 -2.57 -1.59 8.11
CA ILE A 11 -3.50 -1.12 7.08
C ILE A 11 -4.77 -0.61 7.77
N SER A 12 -5.23 0.58 7.36
CA SER A 12 -6.45 1.19 7.87
C SER A 12 -7.47 1.37 6.73
N GLY A 13 -8.66 0.80 6.92
CA GLY A 13 -9.86 1.04 6.13
C GLY A 13 -11.02 1.38 7.09
N LYS A 14 -12.13 0.64 7.03
CA LYS A 14 -13.19 0.71 8.07
C LYS A 14 -12.77 0.12 9.42
N SER A 15 -11.77 -0.75 9.41
CA SER A 15 -11.12 -1.34 10.58
C SER A 15 -9.60 -1.24 10.44
N VAL A 16 -8.87 -1.60 11.50
CA VAL A 16 -7.41 -1.64 11.51
C VAL A 16 -6.96 -3.09 11.45
N VAL A 17 -6.18 -3.42 10.42
CA VAL A 17 -5.50 -4.71 10.28
C VAL A 17 -4.02 -4.51 10.61
N ILE A 18 -3.46 -5.41 11.42
CA ILE A 18 -2.05 -5.41 11.81
C ILE A 18 -1.47 -6.77 11.46
N TYR A 19 -0.47 -6.78 10.59
CA TYR A 19 0.35 -7.96 10.32
C TYR A 19 1.59 -7.88 11.20
N ASN A 20 1.76 -8.80 12.14
CA ASN A 20 2.84 -8.75 13.12
C ASN A 20 4.15 -9.30 12.56
N THR A 21 4.07 -10.24 11.62
CA THR A 21 5.24 -10.90 11.03
C THR A 21 5.24 -10.83 9.52
N LYS A 22 6.42 -11.00 8.90
CA LYS A 22 6.56 -11.02 7.45
C LYS A 22 5.78 -12.19 6.82
N ALA A 23 5.77 -13.35 7.48
CA ALA A 23 5.02 -14.52 7.03
C ALA A 23 3.50 -14.29 7.04
N GLU A 24 2.97 -13.61 8.07
CA GLU A 24 1.55 -13.20 8.10
C GLU A 24 1.24 -12.23 6.95
N LEU A 25 2.08 -11.20 6.79
CA LEU A 25 1.91 -10.21 5.74
C LEU A 25 1.89 -10.88 4.35
N GLU A 26 2.85 -11.73 4.02
CA GLU A 26 2.96 -12.39 2.73
C GLU A 26 1.75 -13.30 2.43
N ARG A 27 1.31 -14.07 3.44
CA ARG A 27 0.20 -15.00 3.31
C ARG A 27 -1.14 -14.28 3.16
N GLU A 28 -1.42 -13.32 4.03
CA GLU A 28 -2.76 -12.74 4.16
C GLU A 28 -2.97 -11.57 3.21
N TYR A 29 -1.94 -10.75 2.99
CA TYR A 29 -2.07 -9.57 2.12
C TYR A 29 -2.45 -9.94 0.68
N LEU A 30 -1.81 -10.98 0.11
CA LEU A 30 -2.07 -11.42 -1.27
C LEU A 30 -3.47 -12.03 -1.43
N ASN A 31 -3.86 -12.88 -0.48
CA ASN A 31 -5.17 -13.52 -0.50
C ASN A 31 -6.29 -12.47 -0.49
N ASP A 32 -6.16 -11.47 0.38
CA ASP A 32 -7.13 -10.39 0.44
C ASP A 32 -7.01 -9.45 -0.77
N PHE A 33 -5.82 -9.29 -1.35
CA PHE A 33 -5.61 -8.40 -2.49
C PHE A 33 -6.40 -8.85 -3.71
N ALA A 34 -6.41 -10.14 -4.05
CA ALA A 34 -7.15 -10.64 -5.20
C ALA A 34 -8.65 -10.29 -5.10
N SER A 35 -9.24 -10.51 -3.92
CA SER A 35 -10.64 -10.15 -3.63
C SER A 35 -10.90 -8.64 -3.79
N ARG A 36 -9.99 -7.80 -3.28
CA ARG A 36 -10.10 -6.34 -3.40
C ARG A 36 -9.84 -5.81 -4.81
N ALA A 37 -8.98 -6.46 -5.57
CA ALA A 37 -8.56 -6.04 -6.90
C ALA A 37 -9.62 -6.34 -7.96
N GLY A 38 -10.36 -7.43 -7.78
CA GLY A 38 -11.39 -7.88 -8.72
C GLY A 38 -10.80 -8.80 -9.80
N GLU A 39 -11.67 -9.60 -10.43
CA GLU A 39 -11.29 -10.65 -11.38
C GLU A 39 -10.67 -10.11 -12.67
N THR A 40 -11.06 -8.90 -13.09
CA THR A 40 -10.56 -8.26 -14.31
C THR A 40 -9.29 -7.45 -14.08
N TRP A 41 -8.76 -7.43 -12.85
CA TRP A 41 -7.53 -6.69 -12.56
C TRP A 41 -6.34 -7.28 -13.29
N HIS A 42 -5.60 -6.42 -14.00
CA HIS A 42 -4.32 -6.79 -14.63
C HIS A 42 -3.13 -6.10 -13.95
N HIS A 43 -3.22 -4.79 -13.74
CA HIS A 43 -2.13 -4.03 -13.14
C HIS A 43 -2.60 -2.79 -12.37
N THR A 44 -1.67 -2.18 -11.65
CA THR A 44 -1.88 -0.93 -10.90
C THR A 44 -0.77 0.03 -11.25
N GLU A 45 -1.12 1.27 -11.55
CA GLU A 45 -0.16 2.34 -11.78
C GLU A 45 -0.24 3.39 -10.67
N MET A 46 0.90 4.01 -10.36
CA MET A 46 0.97 5.13 -9.43
C MET A 46 0.81 6.42 -10.23
N ASP A 47 -0.29 7.13 -9.99
CA ASP A 47 -0.61 8.34 -10.76
C ASP A 47 0.27 9.50 -10.32
N TRP A 48 0.38 9.68 -9.00
CA TRP A 48 1.20 10.72 -8.38
C TRP A 48 1.53 10.38 -6.93
N VAL A 49 2.62 10.98 -6.46
CA VAL A 49 3.11 10.88 -5.08
C VAL A 49 3.59 12.26 -4.63
N GLN A 50 3.16 12.67 -3.44
CA GLN A 50 3.54 13.93 -2.82
C GLN A 50 4.01 13.67 -1.39
N ALA A 51 5.22 14.12 -1.06
CA ALA A 51 5.67 14.20 0.33
C ALA A 51 4.99 15.39 1.02
N LEU A 52 4.18 15.12 2.05
CA LEU A 52 3.56 16.16 2.89
C LEU A 52 4.53 16.63 3.97
N HIS A 53 5.22 15.68 4.59
CA HIS A 53 6.24 15.93 5.62
C HIS A 53 7.38 14.93 5.43
N SER A 54 8.61 15.36 5.69
CA SER A 54 9.81 14.53 5.56
C SER A 54 10.88 14.89 6.58
N SER A 55 11.55 13.88 7.10
CA SER A 55 12.80 13.93 7.87
C SER A 55 13.84 12.99 7.24
N GLU A 56 15.00 12.86 7.88
CA GLU A 56 16.05 11.93 7.46
C GLU A 56 15.62 10.45 7.46
N ASP A 57 14.65 10.12 8.31
CA ASP A 57 14.24 8.74 8.64
C ASP A 57 12.73 8.48 8.55
N LYS A 58 11.92 9.48 8.20
CA LYS A 58 10.47 9.34 8.09
C LYS A 58 9.88 10.25 7.01
N VAL A 59 8.90 9.74 6.27
CA VAL A 59 8.13 10.53 5.30
C VAL A 59 6.64 10.20 5.42
N HIS A 60 5.81 11.25 5.41
CA HIS A 60 4.37 11.14 5.22
C HIS A 60 4.06 11.43 3.74
N LEU A 61 3.53 10.44 3.04
CA LEU A 61 3.20 10.52 1.62
C LEU A 61 1.69 10.59 1.44
N TYR A 62 1.23 11.57 0.67
CA TYR A 62 -0.07 11.55 0.02
C TYR A 62 0.14 11.04 -1.40
N LEU A 63 -0.62 10.05 -1.84
CA LEU A 63 -0.46 9.45 -3.17
C LEU A 63 -1.79 8.98 -3.74
N GLN A 64 -1.81 8.69 -5.04
CA GLN A 64 -2.93 8.07 -5.72
C GLN A 64 -2.45 7.04 -6.72
N TRP A 65 -3.24 6.00 -6.89
CA TRP A 65 -3.02 4.96 -7.87
C TRP A 65 -4.32 4.56 -8.55
N THR A 66 -4.20 4.09 -9.79
CA THR A 66 -5.29 3.53 -10.58
C THR A 66 -5.05 2.06 -10.89
N ARG A 67 -6.10 1.25 -10.80
CA ARG A 67 -6.12 -0.14 -11.28
C ARG A 67 -6.66 -0.17 -12.70
N TYR A 68 -6.10 -1.08 -13.49
CA TYR A 68 -6.45 -1.26 -14.89
C TYR A 68 -6.69 -2.74 -15.21
N ASP A 69 -7.55 -3.00 -16.19
CA ASP A 69 -7.70 -4.31 -16.81
C ASP A 69 -6.62 -4.58 -17.87
N GLU A 70 -6.72 -5.73 -18.53
CA GLU A 70 -5.77 -6.18 -19.55
C GLU A 70 -5.79 -5.30 -20.81
N ASP A 71 -6.92 -4.67 -21.11
CA ASP A 71 -7.10 -3.76 -22.24
C ASP A 71 -6.62 -2.33 -21.92
N GLY A 72 -6.24 -2.06 -20.67
CA GLY A 72 -5.78 -0.76 -20.20
C GLY A 72 -6.93 0.19 -19.82
N SER A 73 -8.15 -0.31 -19.64
CA SER A 73 -9.26 0.49 -19.13
C SER A 73 -9.14 0.67 -17.62
N ALA A 74 -9.37 1.90 -17.15
CA ALA A 74 -9.31 2.21 -15.72
C ALA A 74 -10.50 1.54 -14.99
N LEU A 75 -10.17 0.69 -14.01
CA LEU A 75 -11.15 0.01 -13.15
C LEU A 75 -11.54 0.89 -11.96
N ALA A 76 -10.55 1.45 -11.26
CA ALA A 76 -10.78 2.30 -10.11
C ALA A 76 -9.52 3.10 -9.71
N THR A 77 -9.73 4.28 -9.14
CA THR A 77 -8.67 5.20 -8.69
C THR A 77 -8.83 5.48 -7.20
N TYR A 78 -7.73 5.41 -6.43
CA TYR A 78 -7.79 5.57 -4.98
C TYR A 78 -6.68 6.47 -4.44
N PRO A 79 -7.04 7.53 -3.70
CA PRO A 79 -6.07 8.25 -2.88
C PRO A 79 -5.67 7.43 -1.64
N ALA A 80 -4.48 7.68 -1.12
CA ALA A 80 -3.97 7.05 0.09
C ALA A 80 -2.98 7.93 0.85
N LEU A 81 -2.88 7.69 2.15
CA LEU A 81 -1.84 8.19 3.04
C LEU A 81 -0.90 7.04 3.40
N TRP A 82 0.40 7.22 3.17
CA TRP A 82 1.43 6.26 3.54
C TRP A 82 2.42 6.90 4.51
N ILE A 83 2.83 6.14 5.52
CA ILE A 83 3.91 6.51 6.43
C ILE A 83 5.09 5.59 6.13
N MET A 84 6.14 6.17 5.58
CA MET A 84 7.40 5.51 5.29
C MET A 84 8.40 5.79 6.42
N THR A 85 9.13 4.78 6.85
CA THR A 85 10.20 4.89 7.85
C THR A 85 11.48 4.27 7.31
N LYS A 86 12.64 4.76 7.78
CA LYS A 86 13.95 4.18 7.51
C LYS A 86 14.42 3.42 8.76
N ILE A 87 14.49 2.10 8.69
CA ILE A 87 14.90 1.24 9.81
C ILE A 87 16.16 0.48 9.40
N HIS A 88 17.23 0.61 10.20
CA HIS A 88 18.54 0.00 9.92
C HIS A 88 19.05 0.29 8.50
N GLY A 89 18.82 1.51 8.00
CA GLY A 89 19.23 1.91 6.65
C GLY A 89 18.21 1.67 5.54
N ASN A 90 17.16 0.88 5.79
CA ASN A 90 16.19 0.47 4.77
C ASN A 90 14.89 1.25 4.88
N TRP A 91 14.41 1.79 3.76
CA TRP A 91 13.10 2.44 3.68
C TRP A 91 11.99 1.42 3.49
N GLY A 92 10.89 1.58 4.23
CA GLY A 92 9.72 0.73 4.10
C GLY A 92 8.44 1.41 4.58
N ALA A 93 7.31 0.95 4.06
CA ALA A 93 6.00 1.37 4.51
C ALA A 93 5.72 0.77 5.88
N GLN A 94 5.57 1.62 6.90
CA GLN A 94 5.18 1.20 8.25
C GLN A 94 3.66 1.10 8.38
N CYS A 95 2.95 2.05 7.78
CA CYS A 95 1.50 2.18 7.88
C CYS A 95 0.94 2.76 6.59
N ARG A 96 -0.25 2.28 6.19
CA ARG A 96 -0.97 2.79 5.02
C ARG A 96 -2.46 2.88 5.33
N SER A 97 -3.10 3.90 4.76
CA SER A 97 -4.54 4.12 4.84
C SER A 97 -5.03 4.55 3.46
N SER A 98 -5.97 3.82 2.88
CA SER A 98 -6.48 4.09 1.53
C SER A 98 -7.99 4.02 1.49
N PHE A 99 -8.57 4.58 0.43
CA PHE A 99 -10.01 4.48 0.14
C PHE A 99 -10.37 3.23 -0.68
N ALA A 100 -9.37 2.40 -1.02
CA ALA A 100 -9.63 1.09 -1.62
C ALA A 100 -10.38 0.18 -0.63
N PRO A 101 -11.38 -0.59 -1.10
CA PRO A 101 -12.11 -1.56 -0.29
C PRO A 101 -11.18 -2.69 0.17
#